data_AF-D0IIN6-F1
#
_entry.id   AF-D0IIN6-F1
#
_cell.length_a   1.000
_cell.length_b   1.000
_cell.length_c   1.000
_cell.angle_alpha   90.00
_cell.angle_beta   90.00
_cell.angle_gamma   90.00
#
_symmetry.space_group_name_H-M   'P 1'
#
loop_
_entity.id
_entity.type
_entity.pdbx_description
1 polymer ?
#
loop_
_entity_poly.entity_id
_entity_poly.type
_entity_poly.pdbx_seq_one_letter_code
_entity_poly.pdbx_strand_id
1 'polypeptide(L)' 'MLFIVGFLVYSGFIELVQPYVNRYGEWLDLGANGAGLVVGISIASFARSIILKEKSL' A
#
# COMPACT_ATOMS: atom_id res chain seq x y z
N MET A 1 -4.58 8.13 5.45
CA MET A 1 -3.23 7.86 5.99
C MET A 1 -3.21 6.68 6.95
N LEU A 2 -4.03 6.66 8.00
CA LEU A 2 -4.03 5.59 9.02
C LEU A 2 -4.11 4.18 8.43
N PHE A 3 -5.09 3.92 7.56
CA PHE A 3 -5.24 2.60 6.91
C PHE A 3 -4.06 2.22 6.02
N ILE A 4 -3.43 3.20 5.37
CA ILE A 4 -2.29 2.96 4.47
C ILE A 4 -1.07 2.51 5.28
N VAL A 5 -0.77 3.24 6.35
CA VAL A 5 0.28 2.86 7.29
C VAL A 5 -0.04 1.52 7.94
N GLY A 6 -1.31 1.29 8.30
CA GLY A 6 -1.80 0.01 8.80
C GLY A 6 -1.53 -1.15 7.86
N PHE A 7 -1.79 -1.00 6.56
CA PHE A 7 -1.50 -2.03 5.56
C PHE A 7 0.00 -2.30 5.40
N LEU A 8 0.84 -1.27 5.46
CA LEU A 8 2.29 -1.45 5.40
C LEU A 8 2.83 -2.20 6.64
N VAL A 9 2.36 -1.82 7.83
CA VAL A 9 2.71 -2.49 9.09
C VAL A 9 2.23 -3.94 9.09
N TYR A 10 0.99 -4.18 8.65
CA TYR A 10 0.45 -5.54 8.54
C TYR A 10 1.20 -6.39 7.52
N SER A 11 1.61 -5.80 6.39
CA SER A 11 2.46 -6.48 5.40
C SER A 11 3.81 -6.90 6.02
N GLY A 12 4.43 -6.02 6.81
CA GLY A 12 5.68 -6.36 7.52
C GLY A 12 5.48 -7.44 8.58
N PHE A 13 4.34 -7.41 9.28
CA PHE A 13 3.99 -8.45 10.25
C PHE A 13 3.84 -9.82 9.60
N ILE A 14 3.28 -9.91 8.39
CA ILE A 14 3.18 -11.16 7.63
C ILE A 14 4.56 -11.75 7.36
N GLU A 15 5.52 -10.93 6.91
CA GLU A 15 6.90 -11.39 6.65
C GLU A 15 7.59 -11.98 7.88
N LEU A 16 7.27 -11.46 9.07
CA LEU A 16 7.75 -12.01 10.34
C LEU A 16 7.07 -13.35 10.68
N VAL A 17 5.81 -13.54 10.30
CA VAL A 17 5.03 -14.76 10.59
C VAL A 17 5.34 -15.88 9.59
N GLN A 18 5.64 -15.56 8.33
CA GLN A 18 5.89 -16.53 7.25
C GLN A 18 6.90 -17.65 7.60
N PRO A 19 8.05 -17.38 8.26
CA PRO A 19 9.00 -18.40 8.72
C PRO A 19 8.39 -19.48 9.60
N TYR A 20 7.37 -19.15 10.39
CA TYR A 20 6.71 -20.07 11.31
C TYR A 20 5.68 -20.98 10.62
N VAL A 21 5.32 -20.70 9.36
CA VAL A 21 4.39 -21.49 8.55
C VAL A 21 5.07 -22.15 7.35
N ASN A 22 6.38 -22.43 7.48
CA ASN A 22 7.19 -23.14 6.49
C ASN A 22 7.35 -22.39 5.14
N ARG A 23 7.41 -21.05 5.21
CA ARG A 23 7.73 -20.17 4.08
C ARG A 23 8.90 -19.24 4.47
N TYR A 24 9.78 -18.87 3.54
CA TYR A 24 10.82 -17.87 3.82
C TYR A 24 10.22 -16.47 3.92
N GLY A 25 10.80 -15.61 4.75
CA GLY A 25 10.47 -14.19 4.72
C GLY A 25 10.90 -13.60 3.38
N GLU A 26 9.92 -13.22 2.57
CA GLU A 26 10.10 -12.69 1.22
C GLU A 26 9.93 -11.18 1.27
N TRP A 27 10.95 -10.48 1.78
CA TRP A 27 10.92 -9.02 1.95
C TRP A 27 10.61 -8.23 0.67
N LEU A 28 10.78 -8.84 -0.51
CA LEU A 28 10.32 -8.28 -1.78
C LEU A 28 8.80 -8.15 -1.87
N ASP A 29 8.04 -9.05 -1.25
CA ASP A 29 6.58 -8.95 -1.11
C ASP A 29 6.20 -7.71 -0.30
N LEU A 30 6.93 -7.42 0.79
CA LEU A 30 6.74 -6.17 1.55
C LEU A 30 7.02 -4.93 0.67
N GLY A 31 8.10 -4.97 -0.12
CA GLY A 31 8.43 -3.93 -1.08
C GLY A 31 7.35 -3.73 -2.13
N ALA A 32 6.81 -4.81 -2.70
CA ALA A 32 5.74 -4.79 -3.69
C ALA A 32 4.43 -4.25 -3.10
N ASN A 33 4.07 -4.67 -1.89
CA ASN A 33 2.91 -4.13 -1.16
C ASN A 33 3.06 -2.63 -0.90
N GLY A 34 4.24 -2.20 -0.42
CA GLY A 34 4.54 -0.78 -0.22
C GLY A 34 4.46 0.04 -1.52
N ALA A 35 5.02 -0.47 -2.61
CA ALA A 35 4.93 0.16 -3.93
C ALA A 35 3.48 0.26 -4.41
N GLY A 36 2.69 -0.80 -4.23
CA GLY A 36 1.26 -0.80 -4.55
C GLY A 36 0.47 0.27 -3.79
N LEU A 37 0.77 0.48 -2.51
CA LEU A 37 0.17 1.57 -1.72
C LEU A 37 0.52 2.94 -2.29
N VAL A 38 1.78 3.19 -2.65
CA VAL A 38 2.21 4.47 -3.25
C VAL A 38 1.50 4.72 -4.59
N VAL A 39 1.44 3.71 -5.45
CA VAL A 39 0.74 3.79 -6.74
C VAL A 39 -0.75 4.08 -6.54
N GLY A 40 -1.42 3.35 -5.63
CA GLY A 40 -2.84 3.55 -5.33
C GLY A 40 -3.15 4.97 -4.83
N ILE A 41 -2.32 5.52 -3.93
CA ILE A 41 -2.47 6.91 -3.45
C ILE A 41 -2.30 7.90 -4.59
N SER A 42 -1.32 7.66 -5.45
CA SER A 42 -0.99 8.54 -6.58
C SER A 42 -2.17 8.63 -7.56
N ILE A 43 -2.74 7.47 -7.92
CA ILE A 43 -3.92 7.38 -8.77
C ILE A 43 -5.12 8.07 -8.11
N ALA A 44 -5.40 7.78 -6.83
CA ALA A 44 -6.53 8.38 -6.13
C ALA A 44 -6.40 9.91 -6.02
N SER A 45 -5.18 10.41 -5.77
CA SER A 45 -4.89 11.84 -5.69
C SER A 45 -5.07 12.53 -7.04
N PHE A 46 -4.63 11.89 -8.12
CA PHE A 46 -4.80 12.37 -9.48
C PHE A 46 -6.28 12.37 -9.90
N ALA A 47 -7.02 11.29 -9.65
CA ALA A 47 -8.45 11.23 -9.93
C ALA A 47 -9.21 12.32 -9.16
N ARG A 48 -8.87 12.52 -7.87
CA ARG A 48 -9.47 13.59 -7.06
C ARG A 48 -9.18 14.98 -7.63
N SER A 49 -7.98 15.23 -8.15
CA SER A 49 -7.65 16.55 -8.71
C SER A 49 -8.45 16.85 -9.98
N ILE A 50 -8.66 15.84 -10.84
CA ILE A 50 -9.52 15.98 -12.03
C ILE A 50 -10.96 16.29 -11.64
N ILE A 51 -11.55 15.49 -10.73
CA ILE A 51 -12.95 15.65 -10.29
C ILE A 51 -13.19 17.02 -9.65
N LEU A 52 -12.25 17.48 -8.81
CA LEU A 52 -12.37 18.80 -8.17
C LEU A 52 -12.24 19.94 -9.16
N LYS A 53 -11.39 19.80 -10.19
CA LYS A 53 -11.26 20.79 -11.25
C LYS A 53 -12.54 20.91 -12.08
N GLU A 54 -13.21 19.79 -12.36
CA GLU A 54 -14.49 19.77 -13.08
C GLU A 54 -15.61 20.45 -12.28
N LYS A 55 -15.70 20.22 -10.96
CA LYS A 55 -16.71 20.86 -10.11
C LYS A 55 -16.54 22.38 -9.91
N SER A 56 -15.39 22.93 -10.24
CA SER A 56 -15.10 24.37 -10.07
C SER A 56 -15.28 25.18 -11.36
N LEU A 57 -15.64 24.51 -12.47
CA LEU A 57 -16.00 25.12 -13.76
C LEU A 57 -17.53 25.20 -13.88
#